data_AF-F9P8K1-F1
#
_entry.id   AF-F9P8K1-F1
#
_cell.length_a   1.000
_cell.length_b   1.000
_cell.length_c   1.000
_cell.angle_alpha   90.00
_cell.angle_beta   90.00
_cell.angle_gamma   90.00
#
_symmetry.space_group_name_H-M   'P 1'
#
loop_
_entity.id
_entity.type
_entity.pdbx_description
1 polymer ?
#
loop_
_entity_poly.entity_id
_entity_poly.type
_entity_poly.pdbx_seq_one_letter_code
_entity_poly.pdbx_strand_id
1 'polypeptide(L)' 'MKRALAKLDGILNDSKMAELNHKVENDKEEPAKVAHDYLVEKGILKK' A
#
# COMPACT_ATOMS: atom_id res chain seq x y z
N MET A 1 -12.11 -13.82 -1.37
CA MET A 1 -10.69 -13.70 -0.95
C MET A 1 -9.72 -13.70 -2.14
N LYS A 2 -9.60 -14.78 -2.93
CA LYS A 2 -8.63 -14.89 -4.05
C LYS A 2 -8.63 -13.71 -5.05
N ARG A 3 -9.81 -13.24 -5.47
CA ARG A 3 -9.93 -12.10 -6.41
C ARG A 3 -9.48 -10.75 -5.82
N ALA A 4 -9.62 -10.56 -4.52
CA ALA A 4 -9.19 -9.31 -3.86
C ALA A 4 -7.67 -9.27 -3.72
N LEU A 5 -7.06 -10.39 -3.31
CA LEU A 5 -5.60 -10.53 -3.22
C LEU A 5 -4.92 -10.45 -4.58
N ALA A 6 -5.55 -10.96 -5.66
CA ALA A 6 -5.02 -10.84 -7.02
C ALA A 6 -4.87 -9.39 -7.50
N LYS A 7 -5.60 -8.42 -6.92
CA LYS A 7 -5.43 -6.99 -7.25
C LYS A 7 -4.15 -6.39 -6.64
N LEU A 8 -3.55 -7.07 -5.66
CA LEU A 8 -2.28 -6.66 -5.05
C LEU A 8 -1.07 -7.14 -5.87
N ASP A 9 -1.29 -8.08 -6.80
CA ASP A 9 -0.24 -8.64 -7.64
C ASP A 9 0.31 -7.57 -8.59
N GLY A 10 1.63 -7.41 -8.62
CA GLY A 10 2.33 -6.41 -9.43
C GLY A 10 2.34 -4.97 -8.91
N ILE A 11 1.60 -4.64 -7.84
CA ILE A 11 1.64 -3.28 -7.24
C ILE A 11 2.57 -3.17 -6.03
N LEU A 12 2.96 -4.28 -5.41
CA LEU A 12 3.91 -4.30 -4.30
C LEU A 12 5.20 -4.99 -4.75
N ASN A 13 6.10 -4.22 -5.34
CA ASN A 13 7.49 -4.65 -5.55
C ASN A 13 8.37 -4.20 -4.37
N ASP A 14 9.59 -4.74 -4.29
CA ASP A 14 10.51 -4.49 -3.17
C ASP A 14 10.80 -2.99 -2.96
N SER A 15 11.01 -2.25 -4.05
CA SER A 15 11.25 -0.80 -3.99
C SER A 15 10.05 -0.06 -3.41
N LYS A 16 8.83 -0.42 -3.83
CA LYS A 16 7.62 0.21 -3.34
C LYS A 16 7.34 -0.16 -1.89
N MET A 17 7.59 -1.40 -1.49
CA MET A 17 7.49 -1.81 -0.08
C MET A 17 8.48 -1.04 0.80
N ALA A 18 9.72 -0.83 0.34
CA ALA A 18 10.69 -0.02 1.07
C ALA A 18 10.22 1.44 1.24
N GLU A 19 9.63 2.05 0.21
CA GLU A 19 9.05 3.39 0.29
C GLU A 19 7.90 3.46 1.31
N LEU A 20 6.99 2.47 1.30
CA LEU A 20 5.87 2.43 2.23
C LEU A 20 6.34 2.21 3.69
N ASN A 21 7.34 1.36 3.89
CA ASN A 21 7.93 1.13 5.21
C ASN A 21 8.66 2.37 5.72
N HIS A 22 9.33 3.14 4.85
CA HIS A 22 9.96 4.41 5.24
C HIS A 22 8.94 5.38 5.87
N LYS A 23 7.75 5.50 5.26
CA LYS A 23 6.67 6.37 5.77
C LYS A 23 6.23 5.99 7.18
N VAL A 24 6.19 4.70 7.48
CA VAL A 24 5.84 4.18 8.80
C VAL A 24 6.99 4.36 9.79
N GLU A 25 8.18 3.89 9.43
CA GLU A 25 9.30 3.74 10.34
C GLU A 25 10.00 5.07 10.63
N ASN A 26 10.21 5.90 9.60
CA ASN A 26 10.93 7.16 9.71
C ASN A 26 9.97 8.34 9.87
N ASP A 27 8.94 8.40 9.02
CA ASP A 27 8.01 9.55 9.01
C ASP A 27 6.89 9.41 10.06
N LYS A 28 6.83 8.26 10.75
CA LYS A 28 5.87 7.94 11.82
C LYS A 28 4.41 8.03 11.36
N GLU A 29 4.13 7.82 10.08
CA GLU A 29 2.77 7.72 9.57
C GLU A 29 2.09 6.43 10.06
N GLU A 30 0.79 6.52 10.32
CA GLU A 30 -0.02 5.36 10.71
C GLU A 30 -0.03 4.29 9.62
N PRO A 31 0.35 3.02 9.89
CA PRO A 31 0.42 1.97 8.89
C PRO A 31 -0.88 1.77 8.11
N ALA A 32 -2.02 1.86 8.81
CA ALA A 32 -3.34 1.73 8.19
C ALA A 32 -3.63 2.85 7.19
N LYS A 33 -3.20 4.08 7.49
CA LYS A 33 -3.34 5.22 6.59
C LYS A 33 -2.45 5.06 5.36
N VAL A 34 -1.18 4.70 5.55
CA VAL A 34 -0.23 4.47 4.45
C VAL A 34 -0.74 3.40 3.48
N ALA A 35 -1.24 2.29 4.01
CA ALA A 35 -1.83 1.22 3.20
C ALA A 35 -3.10 1.68 2.47
N HIS A 36 -4.01 2.37 3.17
CA HIS A 36 -5.24 2.88 2.58
C HIS A 36 -4.95 3.84 1.41
N ASP A 37 -4.12 4.85 1.65
CA ASP A 37 -3.80 5.87 0.66
C ASP A 37 -3.15 5.26 -0.59
N TYR A 38 -2.26 4.27 -0.39
CA TYR A 38 -1.64 3.56 -1.50
C TYR A 38 -2.64 2.74 -2.33
N LEU A 39 -3.58 2.05 -1.68
CA LEU A 39 -4.61 1.28 -2.38
C LEU A 39 -5.63 2.18 -3.10
N VAL A 40 -5.88 3.39 -2.58
CA VAL A 40 -6.66 4.43 -3.27
C VAL A 40 -5.90 4.98 -4.47
N GLU A 41 -4.60 5.26 -4.34
CA GLU A 41 -3.73 5.70 -5.45
C GLU A 41 -3.76 4.69 -6.62
N LYS A 42 -3.77 3.39 -6.31
CA LYS A 42 -3.86 2.31 -7.32
C LYS A 42 -5.28 2.04 -7.83
N GLY A 43 -6.29 2.78 -7.37
CA GLY A 43 -7.68 2.62 -7.78
C GLY A 43 -8.32 1.31 -7.31
N ILE A 44 -7.71 0.63 -6.33
CA ILE A 44 -8.24 -0.61 -5.76
C ILE A 44 -9.34 -0.30 -4.75
N LEU A 45 -9.14 0.74 -3.94
CA LEU A 45 -10.11 1.30 -3.04
C LEU A 45 -10.69 2.60 -3.61
N LYS A 46 -11.91 2.93 -3.18
CA LYS A 46 -12.50 4.24 -3.44
C LYS A 46 -11.98 5.24 -2.40
N LYS A 47 -11.93 6.52 -2.79
CA LYS A 47 -11.69 7.63 -1.86
C LYS A 47 -12.76 7.71 -0.78
#